data_AF-J1JUE4-F1
#
_entry.id   AF-J1JUE4-F1
#
_cell.length_a   1.000
_cell.length_b   1.000
_cell.length_c   1.000
_cell.angle_alpha   90.00
_cell.angle_beta   90.00
_cell.angle_gamma   90.00
#
_symmetry.space_group_name_H-M   'P 1'
#
loop_
_entity.id
_entity.type
_entity.pdbx_description
1 polymer ?
#
loop_
_entity_poly.entity_id
_entity_poly.type
_entity_poly.pdbx_seq_one_letter_code
_entity_poly.pdbx_strand_id
1 'polypeptide(L)'
;MTSKNTEQVPPVKEKWIPPRAGLGRVKGIPNKTTRILKEAVLKAAENAGNKIGNEGLISYLEKQAMDCPAAYLALLGKVLPLQVTGEDGGAIKMITRVEIAPLVNDDRTD
;
A
#
# COMPACT_ATOMS: atom_id res chain seq x y z
N MET A 1 -68.48 -35.30 -15.68
CA MET A 1 -67.59 -35.10 -14.51
C MET A 1 -66.23 -34.67 -15.04
N THR A 2 -65.83 -33.45 -14.69
CA THR A 2 -64.63 -32.77 -15.19
C THR A 2 -63.42 -33.11 -14.34
N SER A 3 -62.42 -33.78 -14.90
CA SER A 3 -61.09 -33.85 -14.29
C SER A 3 -60.17 -32.87 -15.03
N LYS A 4 -59.82 -31.78 -14.35
CA LYS A 4 -58.87 -30.78 -14.83
C LYS A 4 -57.48 -31.41 -14.83
N ASN A 5 -56.81 -31.39 -15.98
CA ASN A 5 -55.41 -31.77 -16.09
C ASN A 5 -54.55 -30.63 -15.53
N THR A 6 -53.86 -30.88 -14.42
CA THR A 6 -52.86 -29.97 -13.85
C THR A 6 -51.59 -30.13 -14.67
N GLU A 7 -51.41 -29.28 -15.67
CA GLU A 7 -50.16 -29.19 -16.43
C GLU A 7 -49.06 -28.69 -15.47
N GLN A 8 -48.15 -29.59 -15.10
CA GLN A 8 -47.01 -29.25 -14.25
C GLN A 8 -46.07 -28.34 -15.05
N VAL A 9 -45.90 -27.12 -14.56
CA VAL A 9 -44.95 -26.14 -15.11
C VAL A 9 -43.55 -26.76 -15.05
N PRO A 10 -42.77 -26.75 -16.14
CA PRO A 10 -41.44 -27.35 -16.14
C PRO A 10 -40.56 -26.69 -15.07
N PRO A 11 -39.64 -27.44 -14.44
CA PRO A 11 -38.77 -26.89 -13.41
C PRO A 11 -37.95 -25.73 -13.98
N VAL A 12 -38.05 -24.58 -13.32
CA VAL A 12 -37.30 -23.37 -13.67
C VAL A 12 -35.81 -23.71 -13.57
N LYS A 13 -35.10 -23.71 -14.70
CA LYS A 13 -33.65 -23.96 -14.74
C LYS A 13 -32.97 -23.01 -13.76
N GLU A 14 -32.30 -23.56 -12.74
CA GLU A 14 -31.60 -22.78 -11.73
C GLU A 14 -30.61 -21.82 -12.41
N LYS A 15 -30.73 -20.52 -12.11
CA LYS A 15 -29.84 -19.51 -12.66
C LYS A 15 -28.45 -19.74 -12.07
N TRP A 16 -27.47 -19.99 -12.94
CA TRP A 16 -26.07 -20.11 -12.54
C TRP A 16 -25.60 -18.81 -11.85
N ILE A 17 -25.12 -18.96 -10.61
CA ILE A 17 -24.56 -17.85 -9.83
C ILE A 17 -23.03 -17.97 -9.91
N PRO A 18 -22.31 -16.92 -10.36
CA PRO A 18 -20.87 -16.99 -10.41
C PRO A 18 -20.29 -17.11 -8.99
N PRO A 19 -19.18 -17.84 -8.80
CA PRO A 19 -18.62 -18.17 -7.48
C PRO A 19 -18.20 -16.95 -6.64
N ARG A 20 -18.15 -15.74 -7.23
CA ARG A 20 -17.79 -14.48 -6.56
C ARG A 20 -18.96 -13.51 -6.40
N ALA A 21 -20.20 -13.93 -6.68
CA ALA A 21 -21.37 -13.09 -6.45
C ALA A 21 -21.49 -12.76 -4.94
N GLY A 22 -21.72 -11.47 -4.61
CA GLY A 22 -21.95 -11.01 -3.24
C GLY A 22 -20.69 -10.80 -2.37
N LEU A 23 -19.51 -11.25 -2.80
CA LEU A 23 -18.27 -11.16 -1.98
C LEU A 23 -17.71 -9.72 -1.83
N GLY A 24 -18.24 -8.76 -2.60
CA GLY A 24 -17.72 -7.39 -2.60
C GLY A 24 -16.27 -7.30 -3.11
N ARG A 25 -15.70 -6.09 -3.06
CA ARG A 25 -14.30 -5.86 -3.45
C ARG A 25 -13.36 -6.28 -2.32
N VAL A 26 -12.35 -7.07 -2.63
CA VAL A 26 -11.32 -7.49 -1.67
C VAL A 26 -10.67 -6.25 -1.04
N LYS A 27 -10.62 -6.22 0.30
CA LYS A 27 -10.05 -5.12 1.08
C LYS A 27 -8.56 -4.96 0.74
N GLY A 28 -8.11 -3.72 0.54
CA GLY A 28 -6.71 -3.39 0.23
C GLY A 28 -6.38 -3.31 -1.26
N ILE A 29 -7.22 -3.83 -2.16
CA ILE A 29 -6.98 -3.69 -3.59
C ILE A 29 -7.22 -2.22 -4.01
N PRO A 30 -6.27 -1.56 -4.69
CA PRO A 30 -6.48 -0.20 -5.20
C PRO A 30 -7.58 -0.16 -6.27
N ASN A 31 -8.27 0.98 -6.40
CA ASN A 31 -9.28 1.14 -7.45
C ASN A 31 -8.58 1.09 -8.83
N LYS A 32 -9.12 0.29 -9.76
CA LYS A 32 -8.57 0.11 -11.11
C LYS A 32 -8.29 1.44 -11.82
N THR A 33 -9.22 2.39 -11.75
CA THR A 33 -9.05 3.71 -12.40
C THR A 33 -7.89 4.48 -11.78
N THR A 34 -7.82 4.53 -10.44
CA THR A 34 -6.72 5.21 -9.73
C THR A 34 -5.38 4.56 -9.98
N ARG A 35 -5.33 3.22 -10.14
CA ARG A 35 -4.11 2.49 -10.48
C ARG A 35 -3.62 2.87 -11.88
N ILE A 36 -4.49 2.78 -12.88
CA ILE A 36 -4.16 3.14 -14.27
C ILE A 36 -3.69 4.59 -14.36
N LEU A 37 -4.37 5.50 -13.65
CA LEU A 37 -3.97 6.90 -13.62
C LEU A 37 -2.58 7.10 -13.00
N LYS A 38 -2.28 6.45 -11.86
CA LYS A 38 -0.94 6.50 -11.24
C LYS A 38 0.13 5.98 -12.20
N GLU A 39 -0.10 4.85 -12.84
CA GLU A 39 0.82 4.27 -13.82
C GLU A 39 1.05 5.21 -15.02
N ALA A 40 -0.02 5.82 -15.54
CA ALA A 40 0.05 6.78 -16.65
C ALA A 40 0.84 8.05 -16.27
N VAL A 41 0.62 8.58 -15.06
CA VAL A 41 1.34 9.76 -14.56
C VAL A 41 2.82 9.47 -14.40
N LEU A 42 3.19 8.31 -13.83
CA LEU A 42 4.60 7.92 -13.69
C LEU A 42 5.29 7.79 -15.05
N LYS A 43 4.64 7.15 -16.02
CA LYS A 43 5.18 7.01 -17.38
C LYS A 43 5.28 8.35 -18.09
N ALA A 44 4.32 9.26 -17.88
CA ALA A 44 4.38 10.61 -18.43
C ALA A 44 5.55 11.41 -17.86
N ALA A 45 5.80 11.31 -16.55
CA ALA A 45 6.93 11.96 -15.89
C ALA A 45 8.28 11.39 -16.37
N GLU A 46 8.39 10.07 -16.51
CA GLU A 46 9.58 9.41 -17.07
C GLU A 46 9.85 9.89 -18.51
N ASN A 47 8.83 9.92 -19.36
CA ASN A 47 8.94 10.43 -20.73
C ASN A 47 9.30 11.92 -20.77
N ALA A 48 8.79 12.73 -19.84
CA ALA A 48 9.15 14.14 -19.74
C ALA A 48 10.64 14.30 -19.38
N GLY A 49 11.13 13.50 -18.44
CA GLY A 49 12.54 13.51 -18.07
C GLY A 49 13.47 12.98 -19.16
N ASN A 50 13.05 11.97 -19.93
CA ASN A 50 13.75 11.49 -21.13
C ASN A 50 13.90 12.57 -22.23
N LYS A 51 13.09 13.64 -22.20
CA LYS A 51 13.24 14.79 -23.12
C LYS A 51 14.23 15.83 -22.60
N ILE A 52 14.55 15.78 -21.31
CA ILE A 52 15.43 16.74 -20.62
C ILE A 52 16.84 16.15 -20.47
N GLY A 53 16.93 14.87 -20.11
CA GLY A 53 18.16 14.11 -19.93
C GLY A 53 17.97 12.63 -20.29
N ASN A 54 18.95 11.79 -19.95
CA ASN A 54 18.97 10.37 -20.34
C ASN A 54 18.51 9.40 -19.22
N GLU A 55 18.08 9.92 -18.07
CA GLU A 55 17.77 9.11 -16.88
C GLU A 55 16.27 9.10 -16.52
N GLY A 56 15.41 9.33 -17.51
CA GLY A 56 13.96 9.23 -17.35
C GLY A 56 13.43 10.03 -16.18
N LEU A 57 12.73 9.38 -15.25
CA LEU A 57 12.09 10.04 -14.11
C LEU A 57 13.09 10.82 -13.23
N ILE A 58 14.34 10.37 -13.13
CA ILE A 58 15.37 11.04 -12.34
C ILE A 58 15.65 12.43 -12.92
N SER A 59 15.91 12.52 -14.22
CA SER A 59 16.14 13.81 -14.90
C SER A 59 14.95 14.77 -14.77
N TYR A 60 13.71 14.24 -14.72
CA TYR A 60 12.53 15.08 -14.46
C TYR A 60 12.52 15.64 -13.04
N LEU A 61 12.84 14.80 -12.04
CA LEU A 61 12.86 15.19 -10.64
C LEU A 61 14.03 16.13 -10.30
N GLU A 62 15.20 15.94 -10.88
CA GLU A 62 16.34 16.85 -10.77
C GLU A 62 15.99 18.24 -11.31
N LYS A 63 15.35 18.30 -12.48
CA LYS A 63 14.88 19.56 -13.05
C LYS A 63 13.87 20.24 -12.13
N GLN A 64 12.93 19.48 -11.56
CA GLN A 64 11.95 20.02 -10.62
C GLN A 64 12.58 20.48 -9.29
N ALA A 65 13.66 19.85 -8.84
CA ALA A 65 14.41 20.26 -7.66
C ALA A 65 15.02 21.66 -7.84
N MET A 66 15.48 21.97 -9.05
CA MET A 66 16.03 23.28 -9.39
C MET A 66 14.95 24.32 -9.69
N ASP A 67 13.91 23.96 -10.44
CA ASP A 67 12.88 24.92 -10.89
C ASP A 67 11.83 25.22 -9.81
N CYS A 68 11.53 24.26 -8.95
CA CYS A 68 10.47 24.35 -7.93
C CYS A 68 10.92 23.72 -6.60
N PRO A 69 11.93 24.29 -5.93
CA PRO A 69 12.55 23.69 -4.75
C PRO A 69 11.57 23.48 -3.60
N ALA A 70 10.61 24.40 -3.39
CA ALA A 70 9.60 24.26 -2.32
C ALA A 70 8.72 23.01 -2.49
N ALA A 71 8.26 22.73 -3.73
CA ALA A 71 7.46 21.54 -4.01
C ALA A 71 8.29 20.26 -3.88
N TYR A 72 9.57 20.30 -4.27
CA TYR A 72 10.48 19.17 -4.16
C TYR A 72 10.83 18.83 -2.71
N LEU A 73 11.11 19.83 -1.87
CA LEU A 73 11.34 19.64 -0.43
C LEU A 73 10.11 19.05 0.27
N ALA A 74 8.90 19.47 -0.11
CA ALA A 74 7.68 18.87 0.40
C ALA A 74 7.51 17.41 -0.02
N LEU A 75 7.96 17.03 -1.23
CA LEU A 75 7.99 15.64 -1.68
C LEU A 75 9.01 14.82 -0.88
N LEU A 76 10.21 15.36 -0.65
CA LEU A 76 11.23 14.72 0.19
C LEU A 76 10.68 14.43 1.59
N GLY A 77 9.98 15.38 2.22
CA GLY A 77 9.35 15.15 3.52
C GLY A 77 8.26 14.06 3.54
N LYS A 78 7.66 13.72 2.39
CA LYS A 78 6.70 12.60 2.27
C LYS A 78 7.36 11.26 2.00
N VAL A 79 8.52 11.27 1.34
CA VAL A 79 9.30 10.06 1.03
C VAL A 79 10.16 9.64 2.22
N LEU A 80 10.63 10.61 3.01
CA LEU A 80 11.32 10.34 4.26
C LEU A 80 10.33 9.73 5.28
N PRO A 81 10.68 8.60 5.92
CA PRO A 81 9.84 8.00 6.93
C PRO A 81 9.66 8.94 8.13
N LEU A 82 8.43 9.40 8.35
CA LEU A 82 8.02 10.19 9.53
C LEU A 82 7.90 9.32 10.81
N GLN A 83 7.89 8.00 10.64
CA GLN A 83 7.68 7.07 11.73
C GLN A 83 9.03 6.70 12.33
N VAL A 84 9.30 7.20 13.54
CA VAL A 84 10.24 6.54 14.46
C VAL A 84 9.61 5.20 14.81
N THR A 85 9.74 4.21 13.94
CA THR A 85 9.41 2.84 14.29
C THR A 85 10.51 2.31 15.20
N GLY A 86 10.16 1.34 16.05
CA GLY A 86 11.19 0.50 16.65
C GLY A 86 11.99 -0.24 15.57
N GLU A 87 13.01 -0.96 16.02
CA GLU A 87 13.79 -1.87 15.15
C GLU A 87 12.85 -2.70 14.23
N ASP A 88 13.21 -2.80 12.95
CA ASP A 88 12.45 -3.50 11.89
C ASP A 88 11.01 -3.02 11.64
N GLY A 89 10.70 -1.75 11.89
CA GLY A 89 9.34 -1.23 11.63
C GLY A 89 8.34 -1.60 12.73
N GLY A 90 8.82 -2.19 13.83
CA GLY A 90 8.01 -2.61 14.97
C GLY A 90 7.56 -1.45 15.86
N ALA A 91 6.76 -1.78 16.88
CA ALA A 91 6.37 -0.79 17.90
C ALA A 91 7.60 -0.28 18.68
N ILE A 92 7.61 1.01 19.02
CA ILE A 92 8.66 1.62 19.85
C ILE A 92 8.67 0.92 21.21
N LYS A 93 9.76 0.22 21.54
CA LYS A 93 9.97 -0.35 22.88
C LYS A 93 10.33 0.78 23.84
N MET A 94 9.35 1.33 24.55
CA MET A 94 9.63 2.25 25.65
C MET A 94 10.10 1.46 26.87
N ILE A 95 11.32 1.73 27.33
CA ILE A 95 11.83 1.17 28.60
C ILE A 95 11.29 2.05 29.73
N THR A 96 10.22 1.59 30.38
CA THR A 96 9.54 2.35 31.45
C THR A 96 10.26 2.29 32.80
N ARG A 97 11.21 1.37 32.97
CA ARG A 97 11.91 1.15 34.24
C ARG A 97 13.34 0.72 33.97
N VAL A 98 14.28 1.44 34.57
CA VAL A 98 15.70 1.10 34.62
C VAL A 98 16.03 0.78 36.07
N GLU A 99 16.43 -0.45 36.35
CA GLU A 99 16.92 -0.86 37.66
C GLU A 99 18.46 -0.89 37.59
N ILE A 100 19.09 -0.09 38.46
CA ILE A 100 20.54 -0.05 38.59
C ILE A 100 20.90 -1.01 39.71
N ALA A 101 21.52 -2.13 39.37
CA ALA A 101 22.11 -3.04 40.34
C ALA A 101 23.61 -2.71 40.50
N PRO A 102 24.15 -2.72 41.72
CA PRO A 102 25.58 -2.63 41.92
C PRO A 102 26.26 -3.86 41.31
N LEU A 103 27.30 -3.64 40.52
CA LEU A 103 28.21 -4.70 40.09
C LEU A 103 28.98 -5.17 41.32
N VAL A 104 28.56 -6.29 41.90
CA VAL A 104 29.37 -7.01 42.87
C VAL A 104 30.46 -7.70 42.08
N ASN A 105 31.68 -7.17 42.12
CA ASN A 105 32.85 -7.92 41.72
C ASN A 105 33.01 -9.04 42.75
N ASP A 106 32.86 -10.30 42.30
CA ASP A 106 33.15 -11.46 43.11
C ASP A 106 34.67 -11.59 43.19
N ASP A 107 35.27 -10.86 44.13
CA ASP A 107 36.67 -11.05 44.51
C ASP A 107 36.80 -12.38 45.28
N ARG A 108 36.68 -13.50 44.58
CA ARG A 108 37.25 -14.77 45.01
C ARG A 108 38.65 -14.89 44.41
N THR A 109 39.61 -14.33 45.14
CA THR A 109 41.00 -14.79 45.10
C THR A 109 41.06 -16.16 45.75
N ASP A 110 41.30 -17.20 44.95
CA ASP A 110 42.02 -18.41 45.40
C ASP A 110 43.51 -18.09 45.59
#